data_AF-A0A375I5R5-F1
#
_entry.id   AF-A0A375I5R5-F1
#
_cell.length_a   1.000
_cell.length_b   1.000
_cell.length_c   1.000
_cell.angle_alpha   90.00
_cell.angle_beta   90.00
_cell.angle_gamma   90.00
#
_symmetry.space_group_name_H-M   'P 1'
#
loop_
_entity.id
_entity.type
_entity.pdbx_description
1 polymer ?
#
loop_
_entity_poly.entity_id
_entity_poly.type
_entity_poly.pdbx_seq_one_letter_code
_entity_poly.pdbx_strand_id
1 'polypeptide(L)'
;MQQSSSRHGAGTAARAVAALCLSAASFAVPAENAHQHPAHAAAPPPFVASTAKPYAGLIDDAMGVMHHGMTQAPTNGIPDHDFVAMMIPHHQGAIDMAKALLLYGKDPALRNLAQGIITEQQNEIRLMQAWLQRHQAQPSQANPPR
;
A
#
# COMPACT_ATOMS: atom_id res chain seq x y z
N MET A 1 -69.16 -9.36 51.22
CA MET A 1 -70.62 -9.41 51.02
C MET A 1 -70.95 -8.63 49.77
N GLN A 2 -71.88 -9.16 48.96
CA GLN A 2 -72.52 -8.55 47.79
C GLN A 2 -71.66 -8.42 46.53
N GLN A 3 -72.15 -8.73 45.34
CA GLN A 3 -73.26 -9.57 44.86
C GLN A 3 -73.05 -9.61 43.34
N SER A 4 -73.31 -10.76 42.72
CA SER A 4 -73.32 -10.92 41.26
C SER A 4 -74.33 -9.99 40.59
N SER A 5 -74.04 -9.60 39.34
CA SER A 5 -75.08 -9.38 38.34
C SER A 5 -74.55 -9.71 36.94
N SER A 6 -75.16 -10.73 36.35
CA SER A 6 -74.93 -11.23 35.00
C SER A 6 -75.72 -10.41 33.99
N ARG A 7 -75.20 -10.13 32.78
CA ARG A 7 -75.99 -10.09 31.54
C ARG A 7 -75.19 -10.49 30.30
N HIS A 8 -75.74 -11.52 29.65
CA HIS A 8 -75.75 -11.94 28.25
C HIS A 8 -75.31 -10.93 27.18
N GLY A 9 -74.70 -11.44 26.11
CA GLY A 9 -74.84 -10.83 24.79
C GLY A 9 -73.81 -11.25 23.74
N ALA A 10 -74.20 -12.27 22.96
CA ALA A 10 -73.96 -12.46 21.54
C ALA A 10 -72.54 -12.23 20.96
N GLY A 11 -72.01 -13.33 20.40
CA GLY A 11 -70.76 -13.35 19.67
C GLY A 11 -70.74 -12.51 18.41
N THR A 12 -69.52 -12.19 17.98
CA THR A 12 -69.22 -11.72 16.64
C THR A 12 -67.88 -12.30 16.19
N ALA A 13 -67.91 -12.81 14.96
CA ALA A 13 -66.84 -12.88 13.98
C ALA A 13 -65.50 -13.54 14.37
N ALA A 14 -65.38 -14.80 13.98
CA ALA A 14 -64.10 -15.37 13.57
C ALA A 14 -63.59 -14.72 12.26
N ARG A 15 -62.27 -14.84 12.07
CA ARG A 15 -61.46 -14.70 10.82
C ARG A 15 -60.99 -13.26 10.57
N ALA A 16 -59.73 -12.98 10.26
CA ALA A 16 -58.53 -13.78 10.11
C ALA A 16 -57.33 -12.86 10.40
N VAL A 17 -56.34 -13.31 11.17
CA VAL A 17 -55.08 -12.57 11.29
C VAL A 17 -54.29 -12.85 10.02
N ALA A 18 -54.24 -11.86 9.13
CA ALA A 18 -53.31 -11.85 8.01
C ALA A 18 -51.89 -11.75 8.59
N ALA A 19 -51.15 -12.85 8.56
CA ALA A 19 -49.73 -12.84 8.83
C ALA A 19 -49.03 -12.06 7.70
N LEU A 20 -48.73 -10.79 7.96
CA LEU A 20 -47.96 -9.93 7.09
C LEU A 20 -46.48 -10.37 7.21
N CYS A 21 -46.06 -11.30 6.33
CA CYS A 21 -44.65 -11.62 6.17
C CYS A 21 -43.94 -10.39 5.58
N LEU A 22 -43.34 -9.56 6.44
CA LEU A 22 -42.38 -8.54 6.00
C LEU A 22 -41.12 -9.25 5.50
N SER A 23 -40.99 -9.34 4.18
CA SER A 23 -39.77 -9.75 3.51
C SER A 23 -38.66 -8.74 3.85
N ALA A 24 -37.65 -9.15 4.60
CA ALA A 24 -36.41 -8.37 4.71
C ALA A 24 -35.69 -8.42 3.35
N ALA A 25 -35.75 -7.32 2.60
CA ALA A 25 -34.88 -7.13 1.45
C ALA A 25 -33.45 -6.88 1.97
N SER A 26 -32.65 -7.94 2.04
CA SER A 26 -31.21 -7.81 2.26
C SER A 26 -30.60 -7.18 1.01
N PHE A 27 -30.34 -5.87 1.05
CA PHE A 27 -29.44 -5.24 0.08
C PHE A 27 -28.02 -5.74 0.39
N ALA A 28 -27.55 -6.69 -0.40
CA ALA A 28 -26.14 -7.04 -0.43
C ALA A 28 -25.38 -5.82 -0.98
N VAL A 29 -24.57 -5.18 -0.12
CA VAL A 29 -23.55 -4.22 -0.57
C VAL A 29 -22.54 -5.03 -1.39
N PRO A 30 -22.25 -4.68 -2.66
CA PRO A 30 -21.18 -5.35 -3.37
C PRO A 30 -19.86 -5.04 -2.64
N ALA A 31 -19.11 -6.08 -2.31
CA ALA A 31 -17.75 -5.91 -1.83
C ALA A 31 -16.94 -5.22 -2.93
N GLU A 32 -16.60 -3.95 -2.69
CA GLU A 32 -15.73 -3.15 -3.55
C GLU A 32 -14.36 -3.82 -3.62
N ASN A 33 -13.98 -4.23 -4.83
CA ASN A 33 -12.71 -4.78 -5.28
C ASN A 33 -11.66 -5.04 -4.18
N ALA A 34 -11.60 -6.29 -3.73
CA ALA A 34 -10.33 -6.85 -3.29
C ALA A 34 -9.31 -6.57 -4.40
N HIS A 35 -8.30 -5.76 -4.10
CA HIS A 35 -7.14 -5.58 -4.97
C HIS A 35 -6.44 -6.93 -5.06
N GLN A 36 -6.90 -7.76 -5.99
CA GLN A 36 -6.15 -8.91 -6.46
C GLN A 36 -4.87 -8.32 -7.04
N HIS A 37 -3.77 -8.40 -6.29
CA HIS A 37 -2.45 -8.15 -6.85
C HIS A 37 -2.27 -9.21 -7.95
N PRO A 38 -2.27 -8.82 -9.25
CA PRO A 38 -2.00 -9.79 -10.28
C PRO A 38 -0.60 -10.35 -10.00
N ALA A 39 -0.51 -11.67 -9.88
CA ALA A 39 0.76 -12.36 -9.91
C ALA A 39 1.44 -11.96 -11.24
N HIS A 40 2.51 -11.17 -11.12
CA HIS A 40 3.31 -10.60 -12.22
C HIS A 40 2.65 -9.43 -12.97
N ALA A 41 2.49 -8.28 -12.28
CA ALA A 41 2.39 -7.01 -12.98
C ALA A 41 3.63 -6.81 -13.88
N ALA A 42 3.42 -6.33 -15.10
CA ALA A 42 4.53 -6.01 -16.01
C ALA A 42 5.49 -5.00 -15.36
N ALA A 43 6.79 -5.11 -15.68
CA ALA A 43 7.77 -4.17 -15.17
C ALA A 43 7.38 -2.72 -15.54
N PRO A 44 7.49 -1.76 -14.60
CA PRO A 44 7.18 -0.37 -14.88
C PRO A 44 8.16 0.19 -15.92
N PRO A 45 7.77 1.25 -16.67
CA PRO A 45 8.74 1.96 -17.50
C PRO A 45 9.89 2.50 -16.63
N PRO A 46 11.12 2.55 -17.16
CA PRO A 46 12.23 3.14 -16.41
C PRO A 46 11.97 4.62 -16.19
N PHE A 47 12.44 5.13 -15.05
CA PHE A 47 12.44 6.56 -14.81
C PHE A 47 13.40 7.26 -15.76
N VAL A 48 12.91 8.27 -16.48
CA VAL A 48 13.73 9.14 -17.35
C VAL A 48 13.48 10.58 -16.95
N ALA A 49 14.50 11.22 -16.37
CA ALA A 49 14.45 12.64 -16.05
C ALA A 49 14.36 13.47 -17.34
N SER A 50 13.15 13.91 -17.68
CA SER A 50 12.88 14.68 -18.89
C SER A 50 11.63 15.54 -18.71
N THR A 51 11.59 16.69 -19.37
CA THR A 51 10.41 17.56 -19.41
C THR A 51 9.33 17.09 -20.37
N ALA A 52 9.50 15.91 -21.01
CA ALA A 52 8.54 15.33 -21.93
C ALA A 52 7.26 14.79 -21.24
N LYS A 53 7.31 14.51 -19.93
CA LYS A 53 6.17 14.08 -19.11
C LYS A 53 5.84 15.15 -18.07
N PRO A 54 4.57 15.37 -17.69
CA PRO A 54 4.25 16.26 -16.57
C PRO A 54 4.87 15.74 -15.25
N TYR A 55 5.08 16.64 -14.27
CA TYR A 55 5.66 16.29 -12.97
C TYR A 55 4.98 15.07 -12.32
N ALA A 56 3.64 15.02 -12.32
CA ALA A 56 2.89 13.88 -11.77
C ALA A 56 3.28 12.54 -12.44
N GLY A 57 3.43 12.52 -13.76
CA GLY A 57 3.85 11.32 -14.48
C GLY A 57 5.28 10.88 -14.15
N LEU A 58 6.18 11.81 -13.84
CA LEU A 58 7.52 11.46 -13.35
C LEU A 58 7.50 10.88 -11.92
N ILE A 59 6.60 11.37 -11.07
CA ILE A 59 6.39 10.81 -9.73
C ILE A 59 5.79 9.40 -9.82
N ASP A 60 4.82 9.18 -10.70
CA ASP A 60 4.24 7.85 -10.95
C ASP A 60 5.30 6.87 -11.45
N ASP A 61 6.16 7.27 -12.41
CA ASP A 61 7.28 6.45 -12.87
C ASP A 61 8.26 6.12 -11.72
N ALA A 62 8.67 7.12 -10.92
CA ALA A 62 9.62 6.94 -9.83
C ALA A 62 9.08 5.99 -8.75
N MET A 63 7.82 6.16 -8.35
CA MET A 63 7.14 5.30 -7.39
C MET A 63 6.95 3.89 -7.94
N GLY A 64 6.61 3.76 -9.23
CA GLY A 64 6.49 2.47 -9.90
C GLY A 64 7.80 1.69 -9.91
N VAL A 65 8.90 2.33 -10.33
CA VAL A 65 10.25 1.74 -10.33
C VAL A 65 10.68 1.34 -8.92
N MET A 66 10.48 2.23 -7.94
CA MET A 66 10.79 1.95 -6.53
C MET A 66 10.02 0.73 -6.03
N HIS A 67 8.69 0.71 -6.21
CA HIS A 67 7.85 -0.39 -5.76
C HIS A 67 8.25 -1.71 -6.42
N HIS A 68 8.42 -1.73 -7.74
CA HIS A 68 8.87 -2.91 -8.45
C HIS A 68 10.24 -3.39 -7.93
N GLY A 69 11.22 -2.49 -7.80
CA GLY A 69 12.54 -2.81 -7.27
C GLY A 69 12.49 -3.41 -5.86
N MET A 70 11.66 -2.86 -4.99
CA MET A 70 11.46 -3.38 -3.64
C MET A 70 10.81 -4.77 -3.65
N THR A 71 9.79 -5.01 -4.48
CA THR A 71 9.15 -6.35 -4.57
C THR A 71 10.06 -7.42 -5.16
N GLN A 72 11.07 -7.03 -5.93
CA GLN A 72 12.05 -7.93 -6.55
C GLN A 72 13.38 -8.00 -5.79
N ALA A 73 13.51 -7.30 -4.66
CA ALA A 73 14.75 -7.31 -3.89
C ALA A 73 15.08 -8.73 -3.41
N PRO A 74 16.32 -9.21 -3.57
CA PRO A 74 16.69 -10.55 -3.13
C PRO A 74 16.74 -10.56 -1.60
N THR A 75 15.70 -11.09 -0.96
CA THR A 75 15.67 -11.28 0.49
C THR A 75 15.99 -12.72 0.86
N ASN A 76 16.62 -12.93 2.01
CA ASN A 76 17.02 -14.25 2.50
C ASN A 76 16.66 -14.49 3.98
N GLY A 77 15.94 -13.56 4.62
CA GLY A 77 15.52 -13.66 6.01
C GLY A 77 16.56 -13.19 7.03
N ILE A 78 17.74 -12.76 6.58
CA ILE A 78 18.74 -12.13 7.45
C ILE A 78 18.41 -10.63 7.52
N PRO A 79 18.09 -10.05 8.70
CA PRO A 79 17.59 -8.69 8.80
C PRO A 79 18.49 -7.63 8.14
N ASP A 80 19.80 -7.70 8.36
CA ASP A 80 20.75 -6.73 7.79
C ASP A 80 20.80 -6.82 6.26
N HIS A 81 20.76 -8.04 5.72
CA HIS A 81 20.76 -8.26 4.28
C HIS A 81 19.47 -7.75 3.64
N ASP A 82 18.33 -8.12 4.22
CA ASP A 82 17.02 -7.73 3.71
C ASP A 82 16.80 -6.22 3.80
N PHE A 83 17.27 -5.59 4.88
CA PHE A 83 17.27 -4.13 5.01
C PHE A 83 18.04 -3.48 3.85
N VAL A 84 19.29 -3.89 3.63
CA VAL A 84 20.13 -3.30 2.58
C VAL A 84 19.56 -3.59 1.17
N ALA A 85 19.10 -4.81 0.92
CA ALA A 85 18.53 -5.21 -0.37
C ALA A 85 17.26 -4.40 -0.71
N MET A 86 16.39 -4.15 0.27
CA MET A 86 15.17 -3.36 0.11
C MET A 86 15.44 -1.86 0.05
N MET A 87 16.46 -1.38 0.76
CA MET A 87 16.71 0.05 0.90
C MET A 87 17.38 0.66 -0.33
N ILE A 88 18.12 -0.13 -1.12
CA ILE A 88 18.68 0.31 -2.41
C ILE A 88 17.59 0.81 -3.38
N PRO A 89 16.55 0.03 -3.75
CA PRO A 89 15.51 0.51 -4.64
C PRO A 89 14.64 1.61 -4.00
N HIS A 90 14.44 1.59 -2.67
CA HIS A 90 13.79 2.69 -1.96
C HIS A 90 14.54 4.02 -2.15
N HIS A 91 15.86 4.01 -1.97
CA HIS A 91 16.70 5.19 -2.15
C HIS A 91 16.75 5.66 -3.61
N GLN A 92 16.75 4.72 -4.55
CA GLN A 92 16.68 5.05 -5.97
C GLN A 92 15.39 5.81 -6.31
N GLY A 93 14.25 5.41 -5.72
CA GLY A 93 12.98 6.14 -5.85
C GLY A 93 13.06 7.57 -5.35
N ALA A 94 13.69 7.80 -4.19
CA ALA A 94 13.88 9.15 -3.64
C ALA A 94 14.77 10.03 -4.51
N ILE A 95 15.85 9.47 -5.07
CA ILE A 95 16.73 10.15 -6.03
C ILE A 95 15.94 10.57 -7.28
N ASP A 96 15.08 9.69 -7.79
CA ASP A 96 14.33 9.96 -9.02
C ASP A 96 13.22 11.00 -8.80
N MET A 97 12.53 10.98 -7.66
CA MET A 97 11.63 12.07 -7.26
C MET A 97 12.36 13.40 -7.09
N ALA A 98 13.57 13.40 -6.50
CA ALA A 98 14.37 14.60 -6.36
C ALA A 98 14.80 15.16 -7.74
N LYS A 99 15.16 14.31 -8.70
CA LYS A 99 15.42 14.73 -10.09
C LYS A 99 14.16 15.34 -10.74
N ALA A 100 12.98 14.75 -10.52
CA ALA A 100 11.72 15.31 -11.01
C ALA A 100 11.48 16.72 -10.42
N LEU A 101 11.74 16.92 -9.13
CA LEU A 101 11.67 18.25 -8.51
C LEU A 101 12.63 19.24 -9.17
N LEU A 102 13.86 18.85 -9.50
CA LEU A 102 14.83 19.76 -10.13
C LEU A 102 14.42 20.21 -11.55
N LEU A 103 13.56 19.46 -12.24
CA LEU A 103 13.02 19.85 -13.55
C LEU A 103 11.88 20.88 -13.46
N TYR A 104 11.04 20.79 -12.43
CA TYR A 104 9.78 21.59 -12.33
C TYR A 104 9.76 22.60 -11.19
N GLY A 105 10.41 22.28 -10.07
CA GLY A 105 10.43 23.07 -8.85
C GLY A 105 11.27 24.34 -9.00
N LYS A 106 10.75 25.44 -8.46
CA LYS A 106 11.37 26.78 -8.55
C LYS A 106 11.87 27.31 -7.21
N ASP A 107 11.38 26.77 -6.10
CA ASP A 107 11.78 27.21 -4.77
C ASP A 107 13.27 26.87 -4.50
N PRO A 108 14.14 27.85 -4.20
CA PRO A 108 15.56 27.59 -4.01
C PRO A 108 15.88 26.63 -2.86
N ALA A 109 15.14 26.69 -1.76
CA ALA A 109 15.38 25.84 -0.60
C ALA A 109 15.04 24.38 -0.92
N LEU A 110 13.92 24.14 -1.60
CA LEU A 110 13.53 22.79 -2.03
C LEU A 110 14.46 22.22 -3.11
N ARG A 111 14.97 23.05 -4.01
CA ARG A 111 15.99 22.63 -4.99
C ARG A 111 17.30 22.24 -4.31
N ASN A 112 17.73 23.00 -3.30
CA ASN A 112 18.89 22.67 -2.49
C ASN A 112 18.69 21.35 -1.73
N LEU A 113 17.51 21.15 -1.13
CA LEU A 113 17.13 19.89 -0.49
C LEU A 113 17.20 18.71 -1.48
N ALA A 114 16.63 18.84 -2.67
CA ALA A 114 16.68 17.78 -3.69
C ALA A 114 18.10 17.45 -4.12
N GLN A 115 18.97 18.44 -4.30
CA GLN A 115 20.37 18.20 -4.61
C GLN A 115 21.07 17.44 -3.47
N GLY A 116 20.77 17.78 -2.21
CA GLY A 116 21.26 17.06 -1.03
C GLY A 116 20.77 15.61 -0.98
N ILE A 117 19.48 15.37 -1.23
CA ILE A 117 18.89 14.01 -1.32
C ILE A 117 19.61 13.19 -2.39
N ILE A 118 19.83 13.75 -3.58
CA ILE A 118 20.53 13.04 -4.65
C ILE A 118 21.93 12.63 -4.20
N THR A 119 22.70 13.57 -3.64
CA THR A 119 24.08 13.30 -3.22
C THR A 119 24.13 12.26 -2.11
N GLU A 120 23.35 12.43 -1.04
CA GLU A 120 23.43 11.55 0.12
C GLU A 120 22.92 10.15 -0.19
N GLN A 121 21.75 10.03 -0.83
CA GLN A 121 21.19 8.72 -1.12
C GLN A 121 22.00 7.95 -2.16
N GLN A 122 22.71 8.63 -3.06
CA GLN A 122 23.70 7.97 -3.92
C GLN A 122 24.89 7.43 -3.13
N ASN A 123 25.35 8.14 -2.08
CA ASN A 123 26.41 7.66 -1.21
C ASN A 123 25.95 6.43 -0.43
N GLU A 124 24.74 6.47 0.13
CA GLU A 124 24.13 5.37 0.88
C GLU A 124 23.92 4.14 -0.01
N ILE A 125 23.44 4.30 -1.24
CA ILE A 125 23.35 3.19 -2.21
C ILE A 125 24.71 2.53 -2.44
N ARG A 126 25.78 3.32 -2.63
CA ARG A 126 27.13 2.76 -2.82
C ARG A 126 27.62 2.01 -1.59
N LEU A 127 27.36 2.54 -0.40
CA LEU A 127 27.68 1.88 0.87
C LEU A 127 26.94 0.54 0.98
N MET A 128 25.64 0.54 0.70
CA MET A 128 24.77 -0.64 0.73
C MET A 128 25.20 -1.71 -0.28
N GLN A 129 25.51 -1.31 -1.51
CA GLN A 129 26.04 -2.21 -2.54
C GLN A 129 27.39 -2.81 -2.13
N ALA A 130 28.30 -2.00 -1.58
CA ALA A 130 29.59 -2.48 -1.07
C ALA A 130 29.42 -3.41 0.14
N TRP A 131 28.41 -3.19 0.98
CA TRP A 131 28.06 -4.11 2.06
C TRP A 131 27.60 -5.46 1.50
N LEU A 132 26.67 -5.49 0.53
CA LEU A 132 26.20 -6.75 -0.09
C LEU A 132 27.36 -7.52 -0.74
N GLN A 133 28.23 -6.86 -1.49
CA GLN A 133 29.37 -7.51 -2.16
C GLN A 133 30.31 -8.20 -1.15
N ARG A 134 30.61 -7.55 -0.01
CA ARG A 134 31.46 -8.12 1.04
C ARG A 134 30.82 -9.32 1.73
N HIS A 135 29.50 -9.32 1.90
CA HIS A 135 28.77 -10.36 2.64
C HIS A 135 28.20 -11.47 1.73
N GLN A 136 28.23 -11.31 0.41
CA GLN A 136 28.02 -12.41 -0.55
C GLN A 136 29.26 -13.30 -0.66
N ALA A 137 30.46 -12.73 -0.46
CA ALA A 137 31.74 -13.46 -0.52
C ALA A 137 32.09 -14.22 0.77
N GLN A 138 31.34 -14.01 1.86
CA GLN A 138 31.50 -14.74 3.11
C GLN A 138 30.20 -15.52 3.38
N PRO A 139 30.22 -16.87 3.37
CA PRO A 139 29.06 -17.65 3.81
C PRO A 139 28.72 -17.20 5.22
N SER A 140 27.47 -16.75 5.41
CA SER A 140 26.96 -16.12 6.61
C SER A 140 27.44 -16.86 7.87
N GLN A 141 28.31 -16.23 8.66
CA GLN A 141 28.46 -16.65 10.05
C GLN A 141 27.15 -16.32 10.74
N ALA A 142 26.28 -17.32 10.83
CA ALA A 142 25.08 -17.26 11.62
C ALA A 142 25.49 -17.07 13.09
N ASN A 143 25.46 -15.84 13.57
CA ASN A 143 25.43 -15.61 15.00
C ASN A 143 24.03 -16.01 15.49
N PRO A 144 23.90 -16.98 16.41
CA PRO A 144 22.60 -17.30 16.98
C PRO A 144 22.05 -16.09 17.75
N PRO A 145 20.71 -15.96 17.84
CA PRO A 145 20.08 -14.87 18.57
C PRO A 145 20.55 -14.88 20.04
N ARG A 146 20.82 -13.68 20.55
CA ARG A 146 21.20 -13.44 21.93
C ARG A 146 19.97 -13.47 22.85
#